data_AF-A0A2D5E359-F1
#
_entry.id   AF-A0A2D5E359-F1
#
_cell.length_a   1.000
_cell.length_b   1.000
_cell.length_c   1.000
_cell.angle_alpha   90.00
_cell.angle_beta   90.00
_cell.angle_gamma   90.00
#
_symmetry.space_group_name_H-M   'P 1'
#
loop_
_entity.id
_entity.type
_entity.pdbx_description
1 polymer ?
#
loop_
_entity_poly.entity_id
_entity_poly.type
_entity_poly.pdbx_seq_one_letter_code
_entity_poly.pdbx_strand_id
1 'polypeptide(L)' 'MQCNIDSKGRAVRLMIGLFTVVAGAVVLWIGQGQAVSLGIGIGCLIGGGFAVFEGWAGWCAVRALGFKTKI' A
#
# COMPACT_ATOMS: atom_id res chain seq x y z
N MET A 1 -17.32 -0.19 10.54
CA MET A 1 -17.09 -0.03 9.08
C MET A 1 -17.61 -1.29 8.40
N GLN A 2 -18.35 -1.19 7.30
CA GLN A 2 -18.75 -2.39 6.57
C GLN A 2 -17.53 -2.94 5.82
N CYS A 3 -17.30 -4.25 5.94
CA CYS A 3 -16.27 -4.95 5.20
C CYS A 3 -16.62 -4.90 3.71
N ASN A 4 -15.75 -4.28 2.89
CA ASN A 4 -15.98 -4.07 1.46
C ASN A 4 -15.04 -4.92 0.57
N ILE A 5 -14.17 -5.70 1.20
CA ILE A 5 -13.16 -6.51 0.55
C ILE A 5 -13.37 -7.99 0.89
N ASP A 6 -13.19 -8.85 -0.10
CA ASP A 6 -13.20 -10.30 0.13
C ASP A 6 -11.97 -10.71 0.95
N SER A 7 -12.05 -11.83 1.69
CA SER A 7 -10.95 -12.36 2.49
C SER A 7 -9.66 -12.53 1.67
N LYS A 8 -9.77 -12.93 0.39
CA LYS A 8 -8.64 -13.06 -0.52
C LYS A 8 -8.08 -11.70 -0.93
N GLY A 9 -8.95 -10.78 -1.34
CA GLY A 9 -8.58 -9.41 -1.71
C GLY A 9 -7.89 -8.67 -0.56
N ARG A 10 -8.32 -8.94 0.69
CA ARG A 10 -7.68 -8.43 1.92
C ARG A 10 -6.22 -8.86 2.03
N ALA A 11 -5.96 -10.15 1.89
CA ALA A 11 -4.62 -10.72 2.03
C ALA A 11 -3.68 -10.21 0.92
N VAL A 12 -4.18 -10.15 -0.32
CA VAL A 12 -3.42 -9.62 -1.47
C VAL A 12 -3.06 -8.15 -1.25
N ARG A 13 -4.02 -7.32 -0.81
CA ARG A 13 -3.78 -5.89 -0.54
C ARG A 13 -2.75 -5.68 0.56
N LEU A 14 -2.85 -6.45 1.64
CA LEU A 14 -1.88 -6.44 2.75
C LEU A 14 -0.48 -6.83 2.27
N MET A 15 -0.36 -7.91 1.49
CA MET A 15 0.94 -8.33 0.95
C MET A 15 1.55 -7.28 0.04
N ILE A 16 0.79 -6.77 -0.94
CA ILE A 16 1.28 -5.74 -1.87
C ILE A 16 1.68 -4.47 -1.11
N GLY A 17 0.86 -4.04 -0.15
CA GLY A 17 1.18 -2.89 0.70
C GLY A 17 2.49 -3.11 1.48
N LEU A 18 2.65 -4.28 2.11
CA LEU A 18 3.85 -4.62 2.87
C LEU A 18 5.09 -4.68 1.97
N PHE A 19 5.01 -5.33 0.81
CA PHE A 19 6.09 -5.35 -0.18
C PHE A 19 6.47 -3.94 -0.64
N THR A 20 5.49 -3.06 -0.83
CA THR A 20 5.73 -1.68 -1.25
C THR A 20 6.42 -0.86 -0.15
N VAL A 21 6.03 -1.05 1.11
CA VAL A 21 6.70 -0.43 2.27
C VAL A 21 8.15 -0.91 2.36
N VAL A 22 8.39 -2.22 2.27
CA VAL A 22 9.74 -2.79 2.32
C VAL A 22 10.59 -2.27 1.15
N ALA A 23 10.05 -2.26 -0.07
CA ALA A 23 10.74 -1.71 -1.23
C ALA A 23 11.07 -0.21 -1.03
N GLY A 24 10.15 0.58 -0.49
CA GLY A 24 10.39 1.99 -0.16
C GLY A 24 11.52 2.18 0.86
N ALA A 25 11.56 1.35 1.90
CA ALA A 25 12.64 1.38 2.89
C ALA A 25 14.01 1.01 2.27
N VAL A 26 14.04 0.00 1.39
CA VAL A 26 15.26 -0.39 0.65
C VAL A 26 15.73 0.74 -0.27
N VAL A 27 14.81 1.43 -0.97
CA VAL A 27 15.13 2.57 -1.82
C VAL A 27 15.72 3.73 -1.01
N LEU A 28 15.18 4.03 0.17
CA LEU A 28 15.76 5.04 1.08
C LEU A 28 17.15 4.63 1.56
N TRP A 29 17.33 3.36 1.89
CA TRP A 29 18.60 2.83 2.38
C TRP A 29 19.71 2.91 1.32
N ILE A 30 19.42 2.48 0.08
CA ILE A 30 20.38 2.51 -1.04
C ILE A 30 20.62 3.95 -1.52
N GLY A 31 19.56 4.77 -1.49
CA GLY A 31 19.57 6.13 -2.00
C GLY A 31 20.43 7.11 -1.21
N GLN A 32 20.77 6.81 0.05
CA GLN A 32 21.69 7.56 0.90
C GLN A 32 21.42 9.09 0.92
N GLY A 33 20.14 9.50 0.82
CA GLY A 33 19.74 10.90 0.86
C GLY A 33 19.69 11.62 -0.49
N GLN A 34 19.84 10.94 -1.63
CA GLN A 34 19.57 11.57 -2.93
C GLN A 34 18.11 12.00 -3.02
N ALA A 35 17.84 13.25 -3.41
CA ALA A 35 16.50 13.84 -3.42
C ALA A 35 15.45 12.98 -4.15
N VAL A 36 15.82 12.37 -5.27
CA VAL A 36 14.94 11.47 -6.05
C VAL A 36 14.60 10.21 -5.25
N SER A 37 15.60 9.54 -4.67
CA SER A 37 15.40 8.35 -3.83
C SER A 37 14.57 8.64 -2.57
N LEU A 38 14.74 9.84 -2.00
CA LEU A 38 13.99 10.32 -0.85
C LEU A 38 12.50 10.48 -1.20
N GLY A 39 12.21 11.13 -2.33
CA GLY A 39 10.84 11.29 -2.81
C GLY A 39 10.16 9.94 -3.12
N ILE A 40 10.84 9.05 -3.84
CA ILE A 40 10.31 7.72 -4.19
C ILE A 40 10.10 6.88 -2.93
N GLY A 41 11.10 6.85 -2.04
CA GLY A 41 11.06 6.08 -0.82
C GLY A 41 9.94 6.52 0.12
N ILE A 42 9.81 7.82 0.38
CA ILE A 42 8.70 8.37 1.17
C ILE A 42 7.35 8.06 0.51
N GLY A 43 7.24 8.24 -0.81
CA GLY A 43 6.03 7.92 -1.56
C GLY A 43 5.61 6.46 -1.41
N CYS A 44 6.57 5.53 -1.51
CA CYS A 44 6.35 4.10 -1.30
C CYS A 44 5.96 3.76 0.15
N LEU A 45 6.57 4.41 1.15
CA LEU A 45 6.21 4.20 2.55
C LEU A 45 4.77 4.66 2.86
N ILE A 46 4.39 5.86 2.39
CA ILE A 46 3.04 6.40 2.61
C ILE A 46 2.01 5.60 1.82
N GLY A 47 2.24 5.38 0.52
CA GLY A 47 1.32 4.65 -0.34
C GLY A 47 1.19 3.17 0.06
N GLY A 48 2.31 2.52 0.36
CA GLY A 48 2.34 1.15 0.86
C GLY A 48 1.68 1.03 2.23
N GLY A 49 1.98 1.94 3.16
CA GLY A 49 1.35 2.00 4.48
C GLY A 49 -0.15 2.20 4.42
N PHE A 50 -0.63 3.06 3.51
CA PHE A 50 -2.04 3.24 3.24
C PHE A 50 -2.70 1.96 2.71
N ALA A 51 -2.06 1.26 1.77
CA ALA A 51 -2.55 -0.02 1.26
C ALA A 51 -2.61 -1.11 2.35
N VAL A 52 -1.64 -1.13 3.27
CA VAL A 52 -1.67 -2.02 4.44
C VAL A 52 -2.83 -1.65 5.35
N PHE A 53 -3.03 -0.38 5.66
CA PHE A 53 -4.15 0.09 6.49
C PHE A 53 -5.52 -0.28 5.88
N GLU A 54 -5.73 -0.03 4.59
CA GLU A 54 -6.94 -0.43 3.88
C GLU A 54 -7.19 -1.95 3.96
N GLY A 55 -6.14 -2.75 3.75
CA GLY A 55 -6.20 -4.19 3.90
C GLY A 55 -6.50 -4.63 5.34
N TRP A 56 -5.92 -3.97 6.34
CA TRP A 56 -6.10 -4.33 7.75
C TRP A 56 -7.49 -3.94 8.26
N ALA A 57 -8.03 -2.80 7.83
CA ALA A 57 -9.41 -2.40 8.10
C ALA A 57 -10.45 -3.27 7.36
N GLY A 58 -10.04 -4.06 6.36
CA GLY A 58 -10.95 -4.81 5.51
C GLY A 58 -11.79 -3.90 4.60
N TRP A 59 -11.27 -2.71 4.31
CA TRP A 59 -11.99 -1.64 3.64
C TRP A 59 -11.12 -0.97 2.59
N CYS A 60 -11.62 -0.96 1.36
CA CYS A 60 -10.92 -0.43 0.20
C CYS A 60 -11.65 0.83 -0.30
N ALA A 61 -11.02 1.99 -0.23
CA ALA A 61 -11.56 3.26 -0.69
C ALA A 61 -11.89 3.23 -2.18
N VAL A 62 -11.05 2.58 -3.00
CA VAL A 62 -11.24 2.47 -4.46
C VAL A 62 -12.56 1.76 -4.81
N ARG A 63 -12.92 0.67 -4.11
CA ARG A 63 -14.22 0.02 -4.27
C ARG A 63 -15.36 0.87 -3.70
N ALA A 64 -15.13 1.61 -2.63
CA ALA A 64 -16.14 2.52 -2.07
C ALA A 64 -16.47 3.68 -3.02
N LEU A 65 -15.51 4.10 -3.85
CA LEU A 65 -15.70 5.05 -4.96
C LEU A 65 -16.39 4.43 -6.19
N GLY A 66 -16.79 3.15 -6.14
CA GLY A 66 -17.52 2.47 -7.21
C GLY A 66 -16.67 1.80 -8.29
N PHE A 67 -15.33 1.81 -8.15
CA PHE A 67 -14.45 1.14 -9.11
C PHE A 67 -14.48 -0.38 -8.89
N LYS A 68 -14.83 -1.12 -9.95
CA LYS A 68 -14.71 -2.58 -9.97
C LYS A 68 -13.24 -2.98 -10.08
N THR A 69 -12.65 -3.30 -8.94
CA THR A 69 -11.32 -3.94 -8.89
C THR A 69 -11.49 -5.45 -8.97
N LYS A 70 -10.70 -6.12 -9.83
CA LYS A 70 -10.70 -7.60 -9.99
C LYS A 70 -10.03 -8.34 -8.81
N ILE A 71 -9.52 -7.60 -7.84
CA ILE A 71 -8.86 -8.10 -6.62
C ILE A 71 -9.93 -8.42 -5.58
#